data_AF-A0A956ID07-F1
#
_entry.id   AF-A0A956ID07-F1
#
_cell.length_a   1.000
_cell.length_b   1.000
_cell.length_c   1.000
_cell.angle_alpha   90.00
_cell.angle_beta   90.00
_cell.angle_gamma   90.00
#
_symmetry.space_group_name_H-M   'P 1'
#
loop_
_entity.id
_entity.type
_entity.pdbx_description
1 polymer ?
#
loop_
_entity_poly.entity_id
_entity_poly.type
_entity_poly.pdbx_seq_one_letter_code
_entity_poly.pdbx_strand_id
1 'polypeptide(L)'
;MVFRWWLAPGLLALAPLTGCNWVFGIDGGLPEEEAPPAASGPPVYLEVAEIGRTRARVDAGDEPWASAYPLFLQDVAVARGLTPRSVIDDGAGSTQTDERLFATDSLTSNCIDGLDNERHDYCAALLMGQAARDLALAWRFAGDDDDARLAIDFIQHFLLDETTGVRPTASNAGPRSDGGSAGSPIEIALYVPPFAYAASLLRDHPHWDDLAGGEQALETWFRAFRSDALAQAPAPSGGTRYAYHLNAVAAVDAYLDDAAALDATFAAWRELVDGLVDADGLLTSASSDDYFFWLEALTLTAQIASYRATDLFGHADANGVVLERVFEAHAPCLGAAGTCPRTAASGGALQEGASMYELGHSAYQSAAQLSALEAVGRPVRDIRILGWTTLTHGNAFDR
;
A
#
# COMPACT_ATOMS: atom_id res chain seq x y z
N MET A 1 -1.05 -26.02 -34.92
CA MET A 1 0.39 -26.23 -34.67
C MET A 1 0.67 -25.75 -33.27
N VAL A 2 0.88 -26.69 -32.34
CA VAL A 2 1.03 -26.44 -30.91
C VAL A 2 2.47 -26.79 -30.57
N PHE A 3 3.25 -25.80 -30.12
CA PHE A 3 4.56 -26.06 -29.54
C PHE A 3 4.46 -25.92 -28.02
N ARG A 4 4.44 -27.06 -27.34
CA ARG A 4 4.73 -27.20 -25.91
C ARG A 4 6.24 -27.26 -25.76
N TRP A 5 6.82 -26.36 -24.96
CA TRP A 5 8.17 -26.55 -24.42
C TRP A 5 8.06 -26.97 -22.97
N TRP A 6 8.52 -28.20 -22.71
CA TRP A 6 8.95 -28.66 -21.40
C TRP A 6 10.35 -28.08 -21.15
N LEU A 7 10.56 -27.44 -20.00
CA LEU A 7 11.89 -27.29 -19.42
C LEU A 7 11.89 -28.01 -18.07
N ALA A 8 12.79 -28.98 -17.97
CA ALA A 8 13.08 -29.76 -16.77
C ALA A 8 13.79 -28.91 -15.71
N PRO A 9 13.65 -29.25 -14.41
CA PRO A 9 14.30 -28.55 -13.31
C PRO A 9 15.80 -28.87 -13.30
N GLY A 10 16.62 -27.92 -13.73
CA GLY A 10 18.07 -27.99 -13.63
C GLY A 10 18.54 -27.52 -12.26
N LEU A 11 19.05 -28.45 -11.45
CA LEU A 11 19.91 -28.16 -10.31
C LEU A 11 21.08 -27.27 -10.74
N LEU A 12 21.08 -26.01 -10.29
CA LEU A 12 22.30 -25.23 -10.12
C LEU A 12 22.71 -25.34 -8.66
N ALA A 13 23.55 -26.33 -8.39
CA ALA A 13 24.32 -26.41 -7.16
C ALA A 13 25.30 -25.22 -7.14
N LEU A 14 25.03 -24.23 -6.29
CA LEU A 14 26.02 -23.23 -5.90
C LEU A 14 27.04 -23.92 -5.00
N ALA A 15 28.28 -24.00 -5.47
CA ALA A 15 29.42 -24.43 -4.67
C ALA A 15 29.65 -23.43 -3.51
N PRO A 16 30.08 -23.89 -2.33
CA PRO A 16 30.29 -23.04 -1.18
C PRO A 16 31.54 -22.18 -1.41
N LEU A 17 31.36 -20.86 -1.50
CA LEU A 17 32.46 -19.92 -1.31
C LEU A 17 32.78 -19.87 0.18
N THR A 18 33.59 -20.83 0.63
CA THR A 18 34.32 -20.74 1.89
C THR A 18 35.41 -19.67 1.74
N GLY A 19 35.35 -18.64 2.61
CA GLY A 19 36.52 -17.82 2.92
C GLY A 19 36.48 -16.38 2.42
N CYS A 20 35.60 -15.57 3.02
CA CYS A 20 35.88 -14.16 3.34
C CYS A 20 34.99 -13.79 4.52
N ASN A 21 35.57 -13.91 5.72
CA ASN A 21 34.94 -13.59 6.99
C ASN A 21 34.97 -12.06 7.15
N TRP A 22 34.03 -11.35 6.52
CA TRP A 22 33.70 -9.98 6.92
C TRP A 22 32.72 -10.07 8.08
N VAL A 23 33.28 -10.20 9.28
CA VAL A 23 32.55 -9.88 10.51
C VAL A 23 32.35 -8.37 10.49
N PHE A 24 31.24 -7.90 9.92
CA PHE A 24 30.69 -6.62 10.34
C PHE A 24 30.15 -6.85 11.75
N GLY A 25 30.98 -6.58 12.74
CA GLY A 25 30.48 -6.31 14.08
C GLY A 25 29.66 -5.03 13.97
N ILE A 26 28.34 -5.17 13.86
CA ILE A 26 27.41 -4.08 14.15
C ILE A 26 27.28 -4.03 15.68
N ASP A 27 28.40 -3.77 16.37
CA ASP A 27 28.41 -3.28 17.74
C ASP A 27 28.26 -1.76 17.63
N GLY A 28 27.05 -1.35 17.30
CA GLY A 28 26.65 0.03 17.18
C GLY A 28 25.16 0.02 17.38
N GLY A 29 24.73 0.12 18.65
CA GLY A 29 23.36 0.54 18.92
C GLY A 29 23.07 1.77 18.07
N LEU A 30 21.89 1.83 17.47
CA LEU A 30 21.44 3.02 16.75
C LEU A 30 21.78 4.24 17.62
N PRO A 31 22.39 5.30 17.06
CA PRO A 31 22.64 6.51 17.83
C PRO A 31 21.35 6.86 18.59
N GLU A 32 21.47 7.25 19.86
CA GLU A 32 20.35 7.78 20.66
C GLU A 32 19.95 9.14 20.08
N GLU A 33 19.46 9.16 18.85
CA GLU A 33 18.68 10.24 18.29
C GLU A 33 17.30 10.14 18.92
N GLU A 34 16.86 11.25 19.50
CA GLU A 34 15.56 11.37 20.16
C GLU A 34 14.48 11.03 19.13
N ALA A 35 13.61 10.08 19.46
CA ALA A 35 12.54 9.67 18.55
C ALA A 35 11.69 10.90 18.15
N PRO A 36 11.28 11.03 16.88
CA PRO A 36 10.49 12.17 16.45
C PRO A 36 9.25 12.40 17.32
N PRO A 37 8.83 13.67 17.52
CA PRO A 37 7.64 13.99 18.31
C PRO A 37 6.40 13.36 17.68
N ALA A 38 5.39 12.98 18.47
CA ALA A 38 4.15 12.43 17.94
C ALA A 38 3.54 13.34 16.85
N ALA A 39 3.05 12.76 15.76
CA ALA A 39 2.25 13.47 14.77
C ALA A 39 0.96 14.00 15.43
N SER A 40 0.55 15.23 15.10
CA SER A 40 -0.83 15.64 15.36
C SER A 40 -1.80 14.90 14.44
N GLY A 41 -3.08 14.89 14.78
CA GLY A 41 -4.12 14.27 13.95
C GLY A 41 -4.14 12.74 14.02
N PRO A 42 -5.17 12.13 13.44
CA PRO A 42 -5.31 10.69 13.47
C PRO A 42 -4.46 10.02 12.39
N PRO A 43 -4.04 8.76 12.59
CA PRO A 43 -3.29 8.00 11.59
C PRO A 43 -4.16 7.69 10.37
N VAL A 44 -3.50 7.45 9.24
CA VAL A 44 -4.10 6.81 8.06
C VAL A 44 -4.00 5.29 8.21
N TYR A 45 -2.79 4.71 8.15
CA TYR A 45 -2.60 3.25 8.29
C TYR A 45 -1.80 2.81 9.53
N LEU A 46 -1.01 3.71 10.14
CA LEU A 46 -0.15 3.37 11.27
C LEU A 46 0.00 4.53 12.26
N GLU A 47 -0.11 4.25 13.55
CA GLU A 47 0.19 5.22 14.61
C GLU A 47 1.68 5.30 14.93
N VAL A 48 2.14 6.49 15.31
CA VAL A 48 3.53 6.69 15.78
C VAL A 48 3.82 5.80 17.01
N ALA A 49 2.83 5.58 17.88
CA ALA A 49 2.97 4.70 19.03
C ALA A 49 3.19 3.23 18.65
N GLU A 50 2.64 2.78 17.51
CA GLU A 50 2.88 1.44 16.97
C GLU A 50 4.30 1.30 16.43
N ILE A 51 4.78 2.32 15.72
CA ILE A 51 6.18 2.37 15.25
C ILE A 51 7.15 2.22 16.42
N GLY A 52 6.90 2.91 17.54
CA GLY A 52 7.72 2.78 18.74
C GLY A 52 7.74 1.36 19.32
N ARG A 53 6.60 0.64 19.30
CA ARG A 53 6.53 -0.77 19.73
C ARG A 53 7.28 -1.68 18.78
N THR A 54 7.14 -1.48 17.47
CA THR A 54 7.89 -2.22 16.46
C THR A 54 9.39 -1.99 16.61
N ARG A 55 9.83 -0.74 16.81
CA ARG A 55 11.25 -0.42 17.03
C ARG A 55 11.81 -1.20 18.22
N ALA A 56 11.08 -1.26 19.34
CA ALA A 56 11.49 -2.04 20.50
C ALA A 56 11.65 -3.54 20.19
N ARG A 57 10.77 -4.12 19.35
CA ARG A 57 10.89 -5.52 18.88
C ARG A 57 12.11 -5.73 17.99
N VAL A 58 12.37 -4.79 17.07
CA VAL A 58 13.59 -4.80 16.23
C VAL A 58 14.85 -4.74 17.10
N ASP A 59 14.91 -3.81 18.04
CA ASP A 59 16.06 -3.62 18.94
C ASP A 59 16.29 -4.85 19.86
N ALA A 60 15.21 -5.55 20.22
CA ALA A 60 15.27 -6.80 20.97
C ALA A 60 15.70 -8.02 20.13
N GLY A 61 15.74 -7.89 18.80
CA GLY A 61 16.01 -9.00 17.89
C GLY A 61 14.82 -9.97 17.74
N ASP A 62 13.59 -9.50 18.01
CA ASP A 62 12.39 -10.32 17.90
C ASP A 62 12.02 -10.57 16.44
N GLU A 63 11.85 -11.84 16.08
CA GLU A 63 11.37 -12.22 14.76
C GLU A 63 9.84 -12.13 14.66
N PRO A 64 9.30 -11.72 13.50
CA PRO A 64 10.01 -11.48 12.23
C PRO A 64 10.50 -10.03 12.01
N TRP A 65 10.28 -9.12 12.97
CA TRP A 65 10.58 -7.69 12.80
C TRP A 65 12.07 -7.44 12.57
N ALA A 66 12.92 -8.16 13.32
CA ALA A 66 14.37 -8.10 13.17
C ALA A 66 14.83 -8.44 11.74
N SER A 67 14.22 -9.44 11.09
CA SER A 67 14.50 -9.76 9.68
C SER A 67 13.86 -8.79 8.67
N ALA A 68 12.71 -8.20 9.00
CA ALA A 68 12.03 -7.24 8.12
C ALA A 68 12.75 -5.89 8.03
N TYR A 69 13.31 -5.42 9.15
CA TYR A 69 13.94 -4.11 9.23
C TYR A 69 15.11 -3.88 8.25
N PRO A 70 16.11 -4.78 8.10
CA PRO A 70 17.19 -4.57 7.14
C PRO A 70 16.73 -4.61 5.67
N LEU A 71 15.60 -5.25 5.36
CA LEU A 71 15.01 -5.21 4.03
C LEU A 71 14.30 -3.89 3.78
N PHE A 72 13.58 -3.39 4.79
CA PHE A 72 13.04 -2.03 4.78
C PHE A 72 14.13 -0.97 4.56
N LEU A 73 15.27 -1.07 5.25
CA LEU A 73 16.39 -0.13 5.04
C LEU A 73 17.01 -0.20 3.64
N GLN A 74 16.88 -1.33 2.92
CA GLN A 74 17.29 -1.40 1.52
C GLN A 74 16.36 -0.56 0.63
N ASP A 75 15.04 -0.62 0.84
CA ASP A 75 14.08 0.20 0.12
C ASP A 75 14.27 1.70 0.43
N VAL A 76 14.57 2.04 1.69
CA VAL A 76 14.92 3.41 2.10
C VAL A 76 16.18 3.89 1.40
N ALA A 77 17.22 3.07 1.31
CA ALA A 77 18.45 3.43 0.59
C ALA A 77 18.20 3.65 -0.91
N VAL A 78 17.30 2.87 -1.52
CA VAL A 78 16.85 3.12 -2.89
C VAL A 78 16.12 4.46 -2.98
N ALA A 79 15.16 4.71 -2.08
CA ALA A 79 14.38 5.95 -2.05
C ALA A 79 15.26 7.21 -1.90
N ARG A 80 16.27 7.18 -1.02
CA ARG A 80 17.27 8.25 -0.84
C ARG A 80 18.05 8.56 -2.13
N GLY A 81 18.20 7.58 -3.02
CA GLY A 81 18.90 7.72 -4.29
C GLY A 81 18.03 8.19 -5.45
N LEU A 82 16.71 8.33 -5.26
CA LEU A 82 15.79 8.73 -6.32
C LEU A 82 15.81 10.23 -6.55
N THR A 83 15.76 10.63 -7.82
CA THR A 83 15.36 11.98 -8.20
C THR A 83 13.82 12.05 -8.19
N PRO A 84 13.21 13.14 -7.66
CA PRO A 84 11.77 13.37 -7.78
C PRO A 84 11.31 13.25 -9.24
N ARG A 85 10.15 12.62 -9.44
CA ARG A 85 9.47 12.47 -10.74
C ARG A 85 8.01 12.80 -10.59
N SER A 86 7.34 13.10 -11.69
CA SER A 86 5.93 13.46 -11.79
C SER A 86 5.35 13.02 -13.13
N VAL A 87 4.08 13.32 -13.38
CA VAL A 87 3.44 13.11 -14.69
C VAL A 87 4.01 13.99 -15.83
N ILE A 88 4.89 14.95 -15.48
CA ILE A 88 5.55 15.86 -16.44
C ILE A 88 6.97 15.40 -16.79
N ASP A 89 7.70 14.89 -15.80
CA ASP A 89 9.14 14.61 -15.88
C ASP A 89 9.50 13.16 -15.52
N ASP A 90 8.55 12.23 -15.73
CA ASP A 90 8.80 10.79 -15.59
C ASP A 90 9.70 10.19 -16.69
N GLY A 91 9.96 10.97 -17.76
CA GLY A 91 10.82 10.60 -18.89
C GLY A 91 10.04 10.15 -20.13
N ALA A 92 8.71 10.12 -20.08
CA ALA A 92 7.87 9.91 -21.25
C ALA A 92 7.44 11.24 -21.90
N GLY A 93 7.14 11.21 -23.20
CA GLY A 93 6.55 12.35 -23.88
C GLY A 93 5.03 12.33 -23.72
N SER A 94 4.44 13.41 -23.19
CA SER A 94 2.99 13.53 -23.10
C SER A 94 2.36 13.91 -24.45
N THR A 95 1.25 13.29 -24.81
CA THR A 95 0.40 13.72 -25.94
C THR A 95 -0.83 14.51 -25.49
N GLN A 96 -0.92 14.82 -24.20
CA GLN A 96 -2.06 15.48 -23.58
C GLN A 96 -2.03 16.99 -23.80
N THR A 97 -3.20 17.64 -23.76
CA THR A 97 -3.28 19.11 -23.83
C THR A 97 -2.95 19.79 -22.48
N ASP A 98 -3.34 19.15 -21.38
CA ASP A 98 -2.83 19.47 -20.05
C ASP A 98 -1.94 18.30 -19.63
N GLU A 99 -0.62 18.51 -19.65
CA GLU A 99 0.37 17.48 -19.32
C GLU A 99 0.31 17.09 -17.83
N ARG A 100 -0.34 17.90 -16.97
CA ARG A 100 -0.47 17.61 -15.53
C ARG A 100 -1.61 16.63 -15.22
N LEU A 101 -2.36 16.19 -16.22
CA LEU A 101 -3.37 15.15 -16.05
C LEU A 101 -2.70 13.78 -16.03
N PHE A 102 -3.12 12.93 -15.10
CA PHE A 102 -2.66 11.55 -15.04
C PHE A 102 -3.16 10.76 -16.27
N ALA A 103 -2.25 10.10 -16.97
CA ALA A 103 -2.52 9.26 -18.14
C ALA A 103 -1.75 7.94 -18.09
N THR A 104 -2.48 6.84 -18.16
CA THR A 104 -1.90 5.50 -18.35
C THR A 104 -2.67 4.75 -19.43
N ASP A 105 -1.97 4.05 -20.33
CA ASP A 105 -2.46 3.50 -21.60
C ASP A 105 -2.41 1.96 -21.71
N SER A 106 -1.92 1.25 -20.68
CA SER A 106 -1.79 -0.21 -20.70
C SER A 106 -2.24 -0.88 -19.41
N LEU A 107 -3.00 -1.97 -19.54
CA LEU A 107 -3.46 -2.83 -18.43
C LEU A 107 -2.55 -4.03 -18.18
N THR A 108 -1.54 -4.28 -19.02
CA THR A 108 -0.85 -5.59 -19.09
C THR A 108 0.64 -5.55 -18.77
N SER A 109 1.18 -4.37 -18.48
CA SER A 109 2.62 -4.19 -18.29
C SER A 109 2.93 -3.74 -16.87
N ASN A 110 4.00 -4.29 -16.30
CA ASN A 110 4.37 -4.09 -14.91
C ASN A 110 5.50 -3.06 -14.84
N CYS A 111 5.46 -2.18 -13.85
CA CYS A 111 6.48 -1.14 -13.61
C CYS A 111 7.85 -1.69 -13.17
N ILE A 112 8.07 -3.00 -13.25
CA ILE A 112 9.16 -3.72 -12.58
C ILE A 112 10.52 -3.58 -13.30
N ASP A 113 10.55 -3.25 -14.60
CA ASP A 113 11.80 -3.22 -15.39
C ASP A 113 12.22 -1.85 -15.93
N GLY A 114 11.62 -0.77 -15.43
CA GLY A 114 11.96 0.60 -15.85
C GLY A 114 11.20 1.05 -17.10
N LEU A 115 10.50 2.17 -16.95
CA LEU A 115 9.84 2.97 -17.98
C LEU A 115 9.21 2.14 -19.11
N ASP A 116 8.10 1.49 -18.77
CA ASP A 116 7.14 1.17 -19.81
C ASP A 116 6.51 2.46 -20.33
N ASN A 117 6.71 2.73 -21.62
CA ASN A 117 6.20 3.91 -22.30
C ASN A 117 4.66 4.00 -22.28
N GLU A 118 3.94 2.94 -21.92
CA GLU A 118 2.48 2.94 -21.86
C GLU A 118 1.90 3.08 -20.44
N ARG A 119 2.72 3.04 -19.38
CA ARG A 119 2.27 3.24 -17.97
C ARG A 119 3.15 4.20 -17.18
N HIS A 120 3.83 5.11 -17.87
CA HIS A 120 4.84 5.99 -17.29
C HIS A 120 4.33 6.76 -16.06
N ASP A 121 3.16 7.41 -16.14
CA ASP A 121 2.59 8.17 -15.02
C ASP A 121 2.28 7.28 -13.82
N TYR A 122 1.71 6.10 -14.06
CA TYR A 122 1.41 5.14 -13.00
C TYR A 122 2.68 4.64 -12.32
N CYS A 123 3.73 4.34 -13.08
CA CYS A 123 4.99 3.89 -12.54
C CYS A 123 5.70 4.99 -11.75
N ALA A 124 5.66 6.23 -12.23
CA ALA A 124 6.16 7.39 -11.49
C ALA A 124 5.37 7.60 -10.19
N ALA A 125 4.04 7.54 -10.25
CA ALA A 125 3.16 7.72 -9.10
C ALA A 125 3.40 6.65 -8.01
N LEU A 126 3.46 5.38 -8.40
CA LEU A 126 3.77 4.29 -7.47
C LEU A 126 5.15 4.46 -6.86
N LEU A 127 6.17 4.75 -7.67
CA LEU A 127 7.54 4.90 -7.18
C LEU A 127 7.67 6.05 -6.19
N MET A 128 7.10 7.22 -6.52
CA MET A 128 7.16 8.40 -5.65
C MET A 128 6.33 8.21 -4.38
N GLY A 129 5.14 7.63 -4.48
CA GLY A 129 4.29 7.34 -3.32
C GLY A 129 4.95 6.34 -2.36
N GLN A 130 5.55 5.28 -2.88
CA GLN A 130 6.31 4.30 -2.08
C GLN A 130 7.54 4.93 -1.45
N ALA A 131 8.31 5.69 -2.20
CA ALA A 131 9.51 6.36 -1.69
C ALA A 131 9.17 7.35 -0.59
N ALA A 132 8.13 8.18 -0.77
CA ALA A 132 7.64 9.10 0.27
C ALA A 132 7.22 8.35 1.54
N ARG A 133 6.47 7.25 1.40
CA ARG A 133 6.07 6.40 2.54
C ARG A 133 7.27 5.80 3.25
N ASP A 134 8.19 5.19 2.51
CA ASP A 134 9.31 4.46 3.09
C ASP A 134 10.27 5.41 3.82
N LEU A 135 10.53 6.60 3.26
CA LEU A 135 11.29 7.66 3.92
C LEU A 135 10.57 8.23 5.15
N ALA A 136 9.25 8.48 5.07
CA ALA A 136 8.48 8.93 6.23
C ALA A 136 8.51 7.92 7.38
N LEU A 137 8.41 6.62 7.07
CA LEU A 137 8.61 5.55 8.04
C LEU A 137 10.04 5.54 8.58
N ALA A 138 11.05 5.73 7.73
CA ALA A 138 12.46 5.72 8.14
C ALA A 138 12.75 6.83 9.14
N TRP A 139 12.27 8.04 8.87
CA TRP A 139 12.32 9.15 9.83
C TRP A 139 11.65 8.77 11.15
N ARG A 140 10.47 8.16 11.13
CA ARG A 140 9.78 7.73 12.36
C ARG A 140 10.52 6.64 13.13
N PHE A 141 11.24 5.74 12.47
CA PHE A 141 12.07 4.72 13.11
C PHE A 141 13.38 5.29 13.66
N ALA A 142 14.08 6.12 12.89
CA ALA A 142 15.47 6.48 13.13
C ALA A 142 15.70 7.93 13.58
N GLY A 143 14.80 8.86 13.23
CA GLY A 143 14.92 10.29 13.56
C GLY A 143 15.71 11.12 12.54
N ASP A 144 16.08 10.55 11.39
CA ASP A 144 16.86 11.24 10.35
C ASP A 144 15.99 12.26 9.59
N ASP A 145 16.11 13.54 9.93
CA ASP A 145 15.32 14.62 9.34
C ASP A 145 15.51 14.75 7.81
N ASP A 146 16.63 14.29 7.25
CA ASP A 146 16.83 14.32 5.80
C ASP A 146 15.85 13.37 5.09
N ASP A 147 15.44 12.26 5.72
CA ASP A 147 14.41 11.38 5.18
C ASP A 147 13.04 12.07 5.16
N ALA A 148 12.67 12.77 6.24
CA ALA A 148 11.41 13.51 6.31
C ALA A 148 11.35 14.60 5.24
N ARG A 149 12.46 15.35 5.08
CA ARG A 149 12.55 16.41 4.07
C ARG A 149 12.41 15.87 2.66
N LEU A 150 13.14 14.80 2.34
CA LEU A 150 13.06 14.18 1.02
C LEU A 150 11.67 13.58 0.74
N ALA A 151 11.02 13.00 1.74
CA ALA A 151 9.65 12.51 1.61
C ALA A 151 8.65 13.65 1.29
N ILE A 152 8.78 14.79 1.98
CA ILE A 152 8.01 16.01 1.72
C ILE A 152 8.32 16.57 0.33
N ASP A 153 9.58 16.57 -0.11
CA ASP A 153 9.98 16.98 -1.46
C ASP A 153 9.32 16.11 -2.54
N PHE A 154 9.20 14.79 -2.33
CA PHE A 154 8.46 13.92 -3.25
C PHE A 154 6.96 14.23 -3.28
N ILE A 155 6.33 14.49 -2.13
CA ILE A 155 4.93 14.93 -2.07
C ILE A 155 4.75 16.27 -2.80
N GLN A 156 5.62 17.24 -2.53
CA GLN A 156 5.60 18.55 -3.15
C GLN A 156 5.71 18.42 -4.67
N HIS A 157 6.73 17.71 -5.16
CA HIS A 157 6.99 17.58 -6.60
C HIS A 157 5.88 16.82 -7.32
N PHE A 158 5.37 15.74 -6.73
CA PHE A 158 4.36 14.91 -7.39
C PHE A 158 2.94 15.48 -7.31
N LEU A 159 2.54 16.10 -6.20
CA LEU A 159 1.15 16.54 -5.99
C LEU A 159 0.96 18.06 -6.06
N LEU A 160 1.90 18.85 -5.52
CA LEU A 160 1.62 20.23 -5.13
C LEU A 160 2.25 21.27 -6.06
N ASP A 161 3.40 20.95 -6.65
CA ASP A 161 4.13 21.88 -7.50
C ASP A 161 3.26 22.36 -8.68
N GLU A 162 3.31 23.65 -8.97
CA GLU A 162 2.48 24.24 -10.02
C GLU A 162 2.94 23.84 -11.44
N THR A 163 4.18 23.40 -11.57
CA THR A 163 4.79 22.98 -12.82
C THR A 163 4.72 21.46 -12.98
N THR A 164 5.10 20.70 -11.95
CA THR A 164 5.23 19.24 -12.03
C THR A 164 4.07 18.47 -11.39
N GLY A 165 3.37 19.06 -10.42
CA GLY A 165 2.35 18.35 -9.64
C GLY A 165 1.16 17.87 -10.47
N VAL A 166 0.72 16.63 -10.28
CA VAL A 166 -0.47 16.08 -10.93
C VAL A 166 -1.74 16.80 -10.50
N ARG A 167 -2.71 16.94 -11.41
CA ARG A 167 -4.03 17.48 -11.08
C ARG A 167 -4.75 16.59 -10.05
N PRO A 168 -5.48 17.20 -9.09
CA PRO A 168 -6.27 16.45 -8.10
C PRO A 168 -7.54 15.87 -8.73
N THR A 169 -7.37 14.85 -9.57
CA THR A 169 -8.47 14.18 -10.27
C THR A 169 -8.38 12.66 -10.14
N ALA A 170 -9.54 12.01 -10.14
CA ALA A 170 -9.73 10.59 -10.26
C ALA A 170 -9.99 10.15 -11.71
N SER A 171 -9.75 11.02 -12.70
CA SER A 171 -9.82 10.66 -14.13
C SER A 171 -8.50 10.15 -14.67
N ASN A 172 -8.56 9.15 -15.54
CA ASN A 172 -7.47 8.82 -16.46
C ASN A 172 -7.64 9.60 -17.76
N ALA A 173 -6.60 10.28 -18.21
CA ALA A 173 -6.56 10.98 -19.49
C ALA A 173 -5.81 10.21 -20.59
N GLY A 174 -5.43 8.94 -20.32
CA GLY A 174 -4.80 8.06 -21.31
C GLY A 174 -5.67 7.80 -22.55
N PRO A 175 -5.17 8.00 -23.78
CA PRO A 175 -5.92 7.82 -25.01
C PRO A 175 -6.36 6.38 -25.31
N ARG A 176 -5.74 5.36 -24.71
CA ARG A 176 -6.07 3.93 -24.94
C ARG A 176 -6.87 3.29 -23.81
N SER A 177 -6.72 3.82 -22.60
CA SER A 177 -7.38 3.31 -21.41
C SER A 177 -8.63 4.11 -21.12
N ASP A 178 -9.67 3.97 -21.95
CA ASP A 178 -11.01 4.48 -21.64
C ASP A 178 -10.97 5.89 -20.99
N GLY A 179 -10.18 6.79 -21.58
CA GLY A 179 -10.01 8.16 -21.13
C GLY A 179 -11.33 8.90 -21.29
N GLY A 180 -12.14 8.87 -20.23
CA GLY A 180 -13.52 9.39 -20.21
C GLY A 180 -14.63 8.35 -19.96
N SER A 181 -14.32 7.07 -19.72
CA SER A 181 -15.32 6.11 -19.22
C SER A 181 -15.55 6.30 -17.73
N ALA A 182 -16.81 6.26 -17.30
CA ALA A 182 -17.18 6.36 -15.89
C ALA A 182 -16.50 5.27 -15.05
N GLY A 183 -15.94 5.67 -13.89
CA GLY A 183 -15.53 4.77 -12.82
C GLY A 183 -14.02 4.67 -12.56
N SER A 184 -13.36 5.82 -12.34
CA SER A 184 -11.97 6.03 -11.86
C SER A 184 -10.98 4.87 -12.07
N PRO A 185 -9.85 5.06 -12.78
CA PRO A 185 -8.84 4.00 -12.92
C PRO A 185 -8.39 3.51 -11.54
N ILE A 186 -8.17 2.20 -11.42
CA ILE A 186 -7.69 1.59 -10.18
C ILE A 186 -6.31 2.12 -9.80
N GLU A 187 -5.50 2.49 -10.80
CA GLU A 187 -4.16 3.06 -10.67
C GLU A 187 -4.13 4.31 -9.78
N ILE A 188 -5.10 5.21 -9.93
CA ILE A 188 -5.18 6.42 -9.11
C ILE A 188 -5.52 6.06 -7.66
N ALA A 189 -6.47 5.12 -7.49
CA ALA A 189 -6.84 4.62 -6.18
C ALA A 189 -5.72 3.81 -5.47
N LEU A 190 -4.67 3.43 -6.21
CA LEU A 190 -3.49 2.74 -5.69
C LEU A 190 -2.36 3.69 -5.28
N TYR A 191 -2.12 4.79 -6.03
CA TYR A 191 -0.98 5.67 -5.71
C TYR A 191 -1.31 6.78 -4.72
N VAL A 192 -2.57 7.24 -4.62
CA VAL A 192 -2.95 8.30 -3.69
C VAL A 192 -2.78 7.87 -2.21
N PRO A 193 -3.18 6.64 -1.80
CA PRO A 193 -3.04 6.24 -0.40
C PRO A 193 -1.61 6.26 0.18
N PRO A 194 -0.55 5.81 -0.54
CA PRO A 194 0.84 5.98 -0.09
C PRO A 194 1.22 7.43 0.26
N PHE A 195 0.77 8.41 -0.53
CA PHE A 195 1.04 9.82 -0.24
C PHE A 195 0.28 10.30 1.01
N ALA A 196 -0.99 9.94 1.16
CA ALA A 196 -1.75 10.24 2.38
C ALA A 196 -1.12 9.58 3.61
N TYR A 197 -0.62 8.35 3.46
CA TYR A 197 0.08 7.63 4.52
C TYR A 197 1.38 8.35 4.92
N ALA A 198 2.25 8.65 3.96
CA ALA A 198 3.47 9.41 4.19
C ALA A 198 3.18 10.75 4.86
N ALA A 199 2.24 11.52 4.32
CA ALA A 199 1.86 12.82 4.86
C ALA A 199 1.34 12.72 6.31
N SER A 200 0.56 11.69 6.64
CA SER A 200 0.09 11.48 8.02
C SER A 200 1.22 11.25 9.01
N LEU A 201 2.28 10.55 8.57
CA LEU A 201 3.48 10.38 9.37
C LEU A 201 4.29 11.66 9.44
N LEU A 202 4.27 12.52 8.43
CA LEU A 202 5.06 13.76 8.33
C LEU A 202 4.36 15.01 8.89
N ARG A 203 3.16 14.88 9.48
CA ARG A 203 2.42 16.00 10.07
C ARG A 203 3.28 16.80 11.04
N ASP A 204 3.11 18.12 11.01
CA ASP A 204 3.82 19.10 11.83
C ASP A 204 5.34 19.16 11.62
N HIS A 205 5.90 18.42 10.65
CA HIS A 205 7.32 18.52 10.36
C HIS A 205 7.68 19.94 9.86
N PRO A 206 8.70 20.62 10.41
CA PRO A 206 8.98 22.02 10.09
C PRO A 206 9.23 22.31 8.61
N HIS A 207 9.66 21.30 7.84
CA HIS A 207 9.90 21.48 6.41
C HIS A 207 8.64 21.80 5.59
N TRP A 208 7.43 21.52 6.11
CA TRP A 208 6.20 22.01 5.48
C TRP A 208 6.16 23.54 5.40
N ASP A 209 6.76 24.26 6.35
CA ASP A 209 6.77 25.73 6.38
C ASP A 209 7.66 26.34 5.27
N ASP A 210 8.58 25.55 4.72
CA ASP A 210 9.45 25.98 3.61
C ASP A 210 8.72 25.95 2.25
N LEU A 211 7.58 25.26 2.18
CA LEU A 211 6.82 25.05 0.95
C LEU A 211 5.72 26.09 0.75
N ALA A 212 5.44 26.43 -0.50
CA ALA A 212 4.37 27.36 -0.83
C ALA A 212 3.00 26.79 -0.41
N GLY A 213 2.42 27.38 0.63
CA GLY A 213 1.14 26.93 1.21
C GLY A 213 1.26 25.75 2.18
N GLY A 214 2.46 25.18 2.35
CA GLY A 214 2.77 24.11 3.30
C GLY A 214 1.76 22.96 3.31
N GLU A 215 1.49 22.41 4.50
CA GLU A 215 0.55 21.30 4.68
C GLU A 215 -0.88 21.68 4.22
N GLN A 216 -1.26 22.95 4.29
CA GLN A 216 -2.57 23.43 3.84
C GLN A 216 -2.76 23.30 2.31
N ALA A 217 -1.68 23.39 1.53
CA ALA A 217 -1.73 23.13 0.09
C ALA A 217 -2.08 21.65 -0.18
N LEU A 218 -1.51 20.72 0.60
CA LEU A 218 -1.83 19.30 0.51
C LEU A 218 -3.27 19.01 0.90
N GLU A 219 -3.76 19.58 2.01
CA GLU A 219 -5.19 19.45 2.38
C GLU A 219 -6.11 19.95 1.26
N THR A 220 -5.75 21.06 0.61
CA THR A 220 -6.52 21.62 -0.49
C THR A 220 -6.53 20.68 -1.69
N TRP A 221 -5.37 20.10 -2.04
CA TRP A 221 -5.25 19.10 -3.09
C TRP A 221 -6.12 17.87 -2.78
N PHE A 222 -6.05 17.35 -1.55
CA PHE A 222 -6.84 16.20 -1.11
C PHE A 222 -8.34 16.46 -1.12
N ARG A 223 -8.80 17.65 -0.70
CA ARG A 223 -10.22 18.02 -0.78
C ARG A 223 -10.72 18.10 -2.23
N ALA A 224 -9.89 18.63 -3.13
CA ALA A 224 -10.20 18.67 -4.56
C ALA A 224 -10.27 17.25 -5.17
N PHE A 225 -9.27 16.42 -4.87
CA PHE A 225 -9.24 15.03 -5.32
C PHE A 225 -10.45 14.25 -4.81
N ARG A 226 -10.76 14.35 -3.51
CA ARG A 226 -11.94 13.70 -2.92
C ARG A 226 -13.23 14.12 -3.63
N SER A 227 -13.40 15.43 -3.86
CA SER A 227 -14.59 15.94 -4.53
C SER A 227 -14.75 15.34 -5.93
N ASP A 228 -13.64 15.22 -6.67
CA ASP A 228 -13.63 14.64 -8.00
C ASP A 228 -13.82 13.11 -7.99
N ALA A 229 -13.15 12.42 -7.07
CA ALA A 229 -13.28 10.99 -6.86
C ALA A 229 -14.73 10.58 -6.56
N LEU A 230 -15.43 11.32 -5.68
CA LEU A 230 -16.84 11.07 -5.39
C LEU A 230 -17.75 11.34 -6.60
N ALA A 231 -17.43 12.34 -7.42
CA ALA A 231 -18.17 12.62 -8.65
C ALA A 231 -17.96 11.55 -9.72
N GLN A 232 -16.82 10.85 -9.69
CA GLN A 232 -16.42 9.84 -10.66
C GLN A 232 -16.43 8.41 -10.10
N ALA A 233 -17.10 8.21 -8.97
CA ALA A 233 -17.11 6.94 -8.26
C ALA A 233 -17.52 5.79 -9.20
N PRO A 234 -16.75 4.68 -9.25
CA PRO A 234 -17.21 3.48 -9.92
C PRO A 234 -18.56 3.05 -9.36
N ALA A 235 -19.39 2.42 -10.18
CA ALA A 235 -20.60 1.78 -9.66
C ALA A 235 -20.20 0.75 -8.59
N PRO A 236 -21.01 0.49 -7.56
CA PRO A 236 -20.73 -0.58 -6.60
C PRO A 236 -20.53 -1.95 -7.25
N SER A 237 -21.23 -2.21 -8.37
CA SER A 237 -21.03 -3.40 -9.22
C SER A 237 -19.70 -3.41 -10.01
N GLY A 238 -18.92 -2.33 -9.94
CA GLY A 238 -17.61 -2.15 -10.57
C GLY A 238 -16.49 -2.97 -9.93
N GLY A 239 -16.84 -3.75 -8.91
CA GLY A 239 -15.98 -4.77 -8.33
C GLY A 239 -14.78 -4.18 -7.59
N THR A 240 -13.60 -4.79 -7.79
CA THR A 240 -12.33 -4.41 -7.14
C THR A 240 -12.02 -2.92 -7.26
N ARG A 241 -12.38 -2.29 -8.38
CA ARG A 241 -12.18 -0.84 -8.59
C ARG A 241 -12.96 -0.02 -7.57
N TYR A 242 -14.18 -0.44 -7.23
CA TYR A 242 -14.99 0.24 -6.23
C TYR A 242 -14.39 0.07 -4.82
N ALA A 243 -13.88 -1.12 -4.47
CA ALA A 243 -13.21 -1.32 -3.19
C ALA A 243 -11.96 -0.43 -3.03
N TYR A 244 -11.11 -0.35 -4.06
CA TYR A 244 -9.95 0.57 -4.01
C TYR A 244 -10.37 2.03 -4.01
N HIS A 245 -11.44 2.39 -4.72
CA HIS A 245 -12.01 3.73 -4.63
C HIS A 245 -12.40 4.08 -3.17
N LEU A 246 -13.11 3.18 -2.47
CA LEU A 246 -13.42 3.37 -1.05
C LEU A 246 -12.16 3.52 -0.21
N ASN A 247 -11.13 2.70 -0.45
CA ASN A 247 -9.86 2.81 0.27
C ASN A 247 -9.16 4.15 0.04
N ALA A 248 -9.12 4.63 -1.21
CA ALA A 248 -8.48 5.91 -1.54
C ALA A 248 -9.20 7.10 -0.93
N VAL A 249 -10.54 7.11 -0.97
CA VAL A 249 -11.35 8.13 -0.31
C VAL A 249 -11.17 8.06 1.21
N ALA A 250 -11.20 6.85 1.80
CA ALA A 250 -10.96 6.66 3.23
C ALA A 250 -9.58 7.16 3.66
N ALA A 251 -8.52 6.88 2.89
CA ALA A 251 -7.17 7.32 3.22
C ALA A 251 -7.06 8.85 3.22
N VAL A 252 -7.69 9.50 2.23
CA VAL A 252 -7.74 10.97 2.14
C VAL A 252 -8.58 11.56 3.26
N ASP A 253 -9.77 11.03 3.54
CA ASP A 253 -10.63 11.53 4.61
C ASP A 253 -10.06 11.24 6.01
N ALA A 254 -9.30 10.16 6.16
CA ALA A 254 -8.51 9.88 7.36
C ALA A 254 -7.43 10.92 7.57
N TYR A 255 -6.70 11.29 6.51
CA TYR A 255 -5.74 12.39 6.57
C TYR A 255 -6.47 13.71 6.87
N LEU A 256 -7.60 14.02 6.24
CA LEU A 256 -8.33 15.28 6.48
C LEU A 256 -9.09 15.34 7.82
N ASP A 257 -9.07 14.27 8.61
CA ASP A 257 -9.85 14.09 9.84
C ASP A 257 -11.35 14.37 9.66
N ASP A 258 -11.91 13.95 8.52
CA ASP A 258 -13.33 14.14 8.18
C ASP A 258 -14.16 12.93 8.61
N ALA A 259 -14.50 12.88 9.91
CA ALA A 259 -15.23 11.76 10.51
C ALA A 259 -16.56 11.44 9.81
N ALA A 260 -17.29 12.47 9.34
CA ALA A 260 -18.57 12.26 8.65
C ALA A 260 -18.40 11.61 7.27
N ALA A 261 -17.36 12.00 6.53
CA ALA A 261 -17.02 11.39 5.26
C ALA A 261 -16.49 9.95 5.41
N LEU A 262 -15.71 9.69 6.47
CA LEU A 262 -15.29 8.34 6.83
C LEU A 262 -16.48 7.44 7.17
N ASP A 263 -17.44 7.92 7.99
CA ASP A 263 -18.63 7.15 8.34
C ASP A 263 -19.46 6.75 7.11
N ALA A 264 -19.57 7.66 6.12
CA ALA A 264 -20.22 7.35 4.85
C ALA A 264 -19.45 6.29 4.06
N THR A 265 -18.12 6.39 4.01
CA THR A 265 -17.25 5.42 3.33
C THR A 265 -17.33 4.04 4.01
N PHE A 266 -17.33 3.98 5.33
CA PHE A 266 -17.46 2.74 6.11
C PHE A 266 -18.86 2.12 6.00
N ALA A 267 -19.90 2.93 5.83
CA ALA A 267 -21.23 2.42 5.49
C ALA A 267 -21.26 1.77 4.09
N ALA A 268 -20.66 2.42 3.09
CA ALA A 268 -20.55 1.87 1.74
C ALA A 268 -19.70 0.60 1.69
N TRP A 269 -18.63 0.54 2.49
CA TRP A 269 -17.81 -0.66 2.64
C TRP A 269 -18.63 -1.84 3.19
N ARG A 270 -19.48 -1.60 4.21
CA ARG A 270 -20.35 -2.66 4.79
C ARG A 270 -21.35 -3.18 3.76
N GLU A 271 -22.01 -2.29 3.02
CA GLU A 271 -22.92 -2.68 1.93
C GLU A 271 -22.21 -3.50 0.86
N LEU A 272 -20.97 -3.12 0.51
CA LEU A 272 -20.15 -3.83 -0.46
C LEU A 272 -19.84 -5.26 0.00
N VAL A 273 -19.32 -5.44 1.23
CA VAL A 273 -18.93 -6.78 1.70
C VAL A 273 -20.14 -7.71 1.91
N ASP A 274 -21.27 -7.17 2.35
CA ASP A 274 -22.51 -7.94 2.55
C ASP A 274 -23.05 -8.51 1.21
N GLY A 275 -22.81 -7.81 0.10
CA GLY A 275 -23.17 -8.26 -1.24
C GLY A 275 -22.09 -9.08 -1.96
N LEU A 276 -20.86 -9.06 -1.45
CA LEU A 276 -19.69 -9.65 -2.12
C LEU A 276 -19.35 -11.04 -1.60
N VAL A 277 -19.58 -11.35 -0.32
CA VAL A 277 -19.11 -12.59 0.30
C VAL A 277 -20.20 -13.67 0.29
N ASP A 278 -19.91 -14.81 -0.35
CA ASP A 278 -20.79 -15.98 -0.33
C ASP A 278 -20.84 -16.63 1.07
N ALA A 279 -21.83 -17.51 1.29
CA ALA A 279 -21.97 -18.25 2.56
C ALA A 279 -20.77 -19.16 2.90
N ASP A 280 -19.96 -19.53 1.90
CA ASP A 280 -18.71 -20.30 2.10
C ASP A 280 -17.49 -19.42 2.40
N GLY A 281 -17.68 -18.11 2.55
CA GLY A 281 -16.63 -17.13 2.82
C GLY A 281 -15.86 -16.68 1.58
N LEU A 282 -16.16 -17.19 0.38
CA LEU A 282 -15.45 -16.80 -0.82
C LEU A 282 -16.08 -15.56 -1.47
N LEU A 283 -15.26 -14.70 -2.07
CA LEU A 283 -15.73 -13.55 -2.82
C LEU A 283 -16.48 -14.00 -4.08
N THR A 284 -17.68 -13.45 -4.26
CA THR A 284 -18.57 -13.70 -5.40
C THR A 284 -17.90 -13.25 -6.69
N SER A 285 -17.82 -14.13 -7.68
CA SER A 285 -17.33 -13.83 -9.04
C SER A 285 -15.90 -13.28 -9.15
N ALA A 286 -15.07 -13.39 -8.10
CA ALA A 286 -13.66 -13.03 -8.18
C ALA A 286 -12.87 -14.03 -9.02
N SER A 287 -12.04 -13.54 -9.96
CA SER A 287 -10.97 -14.34 -10.55
C SER A 287 -9.83 -14.56 -9.55
N SER A 288 -8.84 -15.43 -9.86
CA SER A 288 -7.71 -15.72 -8.95
C SER A 288 -6.95 -14.48 -8.58
N ASP A 289 -6.67 -13.66 -9.58
CA ASP A 289 -5.83 -12.50 -9.39
C ASP A 289 -6.63 -11.40 -8.70
N ASP A 290 -7.93 -11.24 -9.02
CA ASP A 290 -8.81 -10.25 -8.38
C ASP A 290 -9.00 -10.47 -6.87
N TYR A 291 -8.90 -11.70 -6.39
CA TYR A 291 -9.16 -12.02 -4.99
C TYR A 291 -8.22 -11.29 -4.05
N PHE A 292 -6.92 -11.25 -4.37
CA PHE A 292 -5.93 -10.55 -3.55
C PHE A 292 -6.17 -9.04 -3.55
N PHE A 293 -6.47 -8.47 -4.71
CA PHE A 293 -6.80 -7.05 -4.85
C PHE A 293 -8.04 -6.64 -4.04
N TRP A 294 -9.08 -7.49 -4.05
CA TRP A 294 -10.25 -7.27 -3.19
C TRP A 294 -9.88 -7.32 -1.71
N LEU A 295 -9.20 -8.39 -1.30
CA LEU A 295 -8.83 -8.59 0.09
C LEU A 295 -7.96 -7.43 0.59
N GLU A 296 -7.04 -6.96 -0.23
CA GLU A 296 -6.19 -5.80 0.06
C GLU A 296 -7.03 -4.55 0.30
N ALA A 297 -7.82 -4.10 -0.68
CA ALA A 297 -8.62 -2.88 -0.55
C ALA A 297 -9.60 -2.92 0.64
N LEU A 298 -10.23 -4.08 0.89
CA LEU A 298 -11.15 -4.26 2.00
C LEU A 298 -10.42 -4.18 3.36
N THR A 299 -9.28 -4.85 3.47
CA THR A 299 -8.47 -4.91 4.70
C THR A 299 -7.87 -3.53 5.02
N LEU A 300 -7.40 -2.80 4.01
CA LEU A 300 -6.85 -1.46 4.18
C LEU A 300 -7.90 -0.45 4.68
N THR A 301 -9.11 -0.51 4.14
CA THR A 301 -10.23 0.33 4.63
C THR A 301 -10.58 -0.04 6.08
N ALA A 302 -10.58 -1.33 6.41
CA ALA A 302 -10.79 -1.78 7.79
C ALA A 302 -9.68 -1.33 8.75
N GLN A 303 -8.44 -1.30 8.27
CA GLN A 303 -7.30 -0.78 9.03
C GLN A 303 -7.47 0.70 9.38
N ILE A 304 -7.88 1.54 8.42
CA ILE A 304 -8.19 2.95 8.68
C ILE A 304 -9.29 3.07 9.74
N ALA A 305 -10.36 2.26 9.62
CA ALA A 305 -11.47 2.27 10.56
C ALA A 305 -11.05 1.88 11.99
N SER A 306 -10.06 0.99 12.14
CA SER A 306 -9.59 0.51 13.44
C SER A 306 -9.01 1.61 14.35
N TYR A 307 -8.53 2.70 13.75
CA TYR A 307 -8.09 3.90 14.48
C TYR A 307 -9.22 4.91 14.73
N ARG A 308 -10.47 4.49 14.51
CA ARG A 308 -11.68 5.28 14.72
C ARG A 308 -12.63 4.48 15.61
N ALA A 309 -13.78 5.06 15.94
CA ALA A 309 -14.80 4.39 16.75
C ALA A 309 -15.60 3.32 15.96
N THR A 310 -15.11 2.86 14.81
CA THR A 310 -15.80 1.97 13.89
C THR A 310 -14.98 0.70 13.68
N ASP A 311 -15.55 -0.44 14.07
CA ASP A 311 -14.90 -1.74 13.90
C ASP A 311 -15.39 -2.44 12.62
N LEU A 312 -14.60 -2.35 11.55
CA LEU A 312 -14.87 -3.07 10.30
C LEU A 312 -14.28 -4.48 10.27
N PHE A 313 -13.22 -4.75 11.05
CA PHE A 313 -12.71 -6.12 11.21
C PHE A 313 -13.74 -7.01 11.91
N GLY A 314 -14.47 -6.49 12.89
CA GLY A 314 -15.56 -7.17 13.58
C GLY A 314 -16.92 -7.15 12.88
N HIS A 315 -17.03 -6.58 11.66
CA HIS A 315 -18.31 -6.55 10.93
C HIS A 315 -18.77 -7.98 10.60
N ALA A 316 -19.99 -8.31 11.00
CA ALA A 316 -20.53 -9.66 10.94
C ALA A 316 -21.93 -9.70 10.31
N ASP A 317 -22.19 -10.77 9.56
CA ASP A 317 -23.50 -11.11 9.02
C ASP A 317 -24.07 -12.39 9.71
N ALA A 318 -25.09 -13.00 9.11
CA ALA A 318 -25.71 -14.23 9.64
C ALA A 318 -24.77 -15.45 9.70
N ASN A 319 -23.65 -15.43 8.97
CA ASN A 319 -22.67 -16.50 8.91
C ASN A 319 -21.43 -16.22 9.79
N GLY A 320 -21.38 -15.10 10.52
CA GLY A 320 -20.22 -14.70 11.36
C GLY A 320 -19.47 -13.47 10.86
N VAL A 321 -18.22 -13.28 11.31
CA VAL A 321 -17.37 -12.13 10.95
C VAL A 321 -16.96 -12.23 9.48
N VAL A 322 -17.36 -11.26 8.67
CA VAL A 322 -17.32 -11.36 7.21
C VAL A 322 -15.88 -11.46 6.69
N LEU A 323 -15.01 -10.53 7.11
CA LEU A 323 -13.64 -10.46 6.60
C LEU A 323 -12.77 -11.61 7.13
N GLU A 324 -12.98 -12.05 8.37
CA GLU A 324 -12.33 -13.26 8.93
C GLU A 324 -12.62 -14.49 8.08
N ARG A 325 -13.89 -14.73 7.73
CA ARG A 325 -14.28 -15.85 6.85
C ARG A 325 -13.62 -15.77 5.49
N VAL A 326 -13.46 -14.57 4.92
CA VAL A 326 -12.76 -14.38 3.63
C VAL A 326 -11.31 -14.82 3.75
N PHE A 327 -10.60 -14.41 4.79
CA PHE A 327 -9.23 -14.88 5.04
C PHE A 327 -9.17 -16.40 5.22
N GLU A 328 -10.06 -16.99 6.01
CA GLU A 328 -10.04 -18.44 6.27
C GLU A 328 -10.37 -19.27 5.03
N ALA A 329 -11.37 -18.85 4.24
CA ALA A 329 -11.75 -19.52 3.01
C ALA A 329 -10.67 -19.41 1.93
N HIS A 330 -9.91 -18.31 1.93
CA HIS A 330 -8.82 -18.07 0.98
C HIS A 330 -7.47 -18.65 1.42
N ALA A 331 -7.26 -18.94 2.71
CA ALA A 331 -5.99 -19.42 3.26
C ALA A 331 -5.37 -20.61 2.49
N PRO A 332 -6.15 -21.60 1.99
CA PRO A 332 -5.59 -22.70 1.19
C PRO A 332 -4.89 -22.26 -0.09
N CYS A 333 -5.18 -21.07 -0.62
CA CYS A 333 -4.56 -20.51 -1.83
C CYS A 333 -3.11 -20.08 -1.60
N LEU A 334 -2.71 -19.81 -0.34
CA LEU A 334 -1.34 -19.48 0.05
C LEU A 334 -0.50 -20.70 0.45
N GLY A 335 -1.14 -21.85 0.70
CA GLY A 335 -0.45 -23.06 1.14
C GLY A 335 0.39 -23.73 0.05
N ALA A 336 1.38 -24.54 0.47
CA ALA A 336 2.31 -25.24 -0.43
C ALA A 336 1.63 -26.17 -1.47
N ALA A 337 0.39 -26.61 -1.21
CA ALA A 337 -0.40 -27.41 -2.14
C ALA A 337 -1.16 -26.58 -3.19
N GLY A 338 -1.30 -25.26 -3.01
CA GLY A 338 -1.97 -24.34 -3.93
C GLY A 338 -3.42 -24.71 -4.24
N THR A 339 -4.12 -25.37 -3.32
CA THR A 339 -5.47 -25.93 -3.54
C THR A 339 -6.55 -24.88 -3.33
N CYS A 340 -6.48 -23.82 -4.13
CA CYS A 340 -7.41 -22.72 -4.00
C CYS A 340 -8.83 -23.15 -4.43
N PRO A 341 -9.88 -22.94 -3.60
CA PRO A 341 -11.21 -23.51 -3.84
C PRO A 341 -11.87 -23.11 -5.17
N ARG A 342 -11.52 -21.95 -5.71
CA ARG A 342 -12.12 -21.43 -6.96
C ARG A 342 -11.10 -21.06 -8.04
N THR A 343 -9.83 -20.82 -7.69
CA THR A 343 -8.92 -20.11 -8.62
C THR A 343 -7.42 -20.39 -8.37
N ALA A 344 -6.65 -20.91 -9.33
CA ALA A 344 -5.21 -21.12 -9.10
C ALA A 344 -4.45 -19.78 -8.98
N ALA A 345 -3.77 -19.53 -7.86
CA ALA A 345 -2.95 -18.33 -7.68
C ALA A 345 -1.71 -18.36 -8.62
N SER A 346 -1.37 -17.22 -9.20
CA SER A 346 -0.10 -17.02 -9.92
C SER A 346 1.00 -16.62 -8.91
N GLY A 347 2.23 -17.12 -9.10
CA GLY A 347 3.28 -17.07 -8.05
C GLY A 347 3.69 -15.68 -7.57
N GLY A 348 3.52 -14.62 -8.38
CA GLY A 348 3.80 -13.24 -7.99
C GLY A 348 2.75 -12.61 -7.07
N ALA A 349 1.49 -13.04 -7.18
CA ALA A 349 0.39 -12.55 -6.34
C ALA A 349 0.44 -13.10 -4.90
N LEU A 350 1.25 -14.13 -4.65
CA LEU A 350 1.32 -14.79 -3.35
C LEU A 350 1.96 -13.94 -2.25
N GLN A 351 3.06 -13.23 -2.54
CA GLN A 351 3.76 -12.39 -1.56
C GLN A 351 2.93 -11.15 -1.19
N GLU A 352 2.40 -10.46 -2.20
CA GLU A 352 1.50 -9.33 -2.01
C GLU A 352 0.23 -9.75 -1.28
N GLY A 353 -0.36 -10.88 -1.67
CA GLY A 353 -1.50 -11.46 -1.00
C GLY A 353 -1.26 -11.85 0.46
N ALA A 354 -0.08 -12.42 0.75
CA ALA A 354 0.31 -12.78 2.11
C ALA A 354 0.49 -11.56 3.00
N SER A 355 0.82 -10.39 2.45
CA SER A 355 0.92 -9.15 3.24
C SER A 355 -0.37 -8.82 4.00
N MET A 356 -1.53 -9.09 3.42
CA MET A 356 -2.82 -8.86 4.08
C MET A 356 -3.09 -9.86 5.21
N TYR A 357 -2.46 -11.04 5.18
CA TYR A 357 -2.57 -12.02 6.27
C TYR A 357 -1.79 -11.59 7.52
N GLU A 358 -0.81 -10.69 7.43
CA GLU A 358 -0.24 -10.05 8.64
C GLU A 358 -1.31 -9.25 9.38
N LEU A 359 -2.08 -8.43 8.65
CA LEU A 359 -3.19 -7.66 9.21
C LEU A 359 -4.32 -8.55 9.71
N GLY A 360 -4.73 -9.53 8.90
CA GLY A 360 -5.74 -10.51 9.28
C GLY A 360 -5.37 -11.26 10.56
N HIS A 361 -4.17 -11.85 10.60
CA HIS A 361 -3.70 -12.56 11.80
C HIS A 361 -3.61 -11.63 13.01
N SER A 362 -3.15 -10.40 12.81
CA SER A 362 -3.08 -9.42 13.90
C SER A 362 -4.49 -9.15 14.48
N ALA A 363 -5.50 -8.98 13.63
CA ALA A 363 -6.86 -8.67 14.05
C ALA A 363 -7.57 -9.86 14.73
N TYR A 364 -7.41 -11.08 14.19
CA TYR A 364 -8.18 -12.26 14.61
C TYR A 364 -7.40 -13.26 15.46
N GLN A 365 -6.06 -13.15 15.50
CA GLN A 365 -5.17 -14.09 16.17
C GLN A 365 -5.37 -15.55 15.69
N SER A 366 -5.77 -15.71 14.42
CA SER A 366 -6.10 -17.02 13.85
C SER A 366 -4.83 -17.80 13.50
N ALA A 367 -4.70 -19.01 14.06
CA ALA A 367 -3.61 -19.93 13.75
C ALA A 367 -3.61 -20.39 12.29
N ALA A 368 -4.79 -20.46 11.66
CA ALA A 368 -4.91 -20.83 10.26
C ALA A 368 -4.33 -19.72 9.35
N GLN A 369 -4.62 -18.46 9.67
CA GLN A 369 -4.07 -17.31 8.95
C GLN A 369 -2.55 -17.20 9.14
N LEU A 370 -2.05 -17.40 10.37
CA LEU A 370 -0.61 -17.45 10.63
C LEU A 370 0.07 -18.59 9.84
N SER A 371 -0.52 -19.79 9.83
CA SER A 371 0.02 -20.91 9.07
C SER A 371 0.05 -20.65 7.57
N ALA A 372 -0.95 -19.96 7.02
CA ALA A 372 -1.00 -19.56 5.61
C ALA A 372 0.10 -18.54 5.28
N LEU A 373 0.30 -17.55 6.15
CA LEU A 373 1.38 -16.57 6.05
C LEU A 373 2.77 -17.24 6.13
N GLU A 374 2.97 -18.13 7.09
CA GLU A 374 4.23 -18.87 7.26
C GLU A 374 4.54 -19.80 6.07
N ALA A 375 3.52 -20.32 5.38
CA ALA A 375 3.70 -21.14 4.19
C ALA A 375 4.29 -20.36 3.00
N VAL A 376 4.00 -19.05 2.92
CA VAL A 376 4.61 -18.14 1.93
C VAL A 376 5.99 -17.66 2.40
N GLY A 377 6.16 -17.52 3.71
CA GLY A 377 7.39 -17.08 4.36
C GLY A 377 7.34 -15.60 4.74
N ARG A 378 7.88 -15.29 5.92
CA ARG A 378 8.01 -13.94 6.46
C ARG A 378 9.48 -13.49 6.37
N PRO A 379 9.77 -12.20 6.16
CA PRO A 379 8.81 -11.08 6.10
C PRO A 379 8.11 -10.93 4.74
N VAL A 380 6.93 -10.31 4.74
CA VAL A 380 6.10 -10.02 3.56
C VAL A 380 5.94 -8.51 3.35
N ARG A 381 5.78 -8.11 2.09
CA ARG A 381 5.68 -6.70 1.64
C ARG A 381 4.44 -6.52 0.77
N ASP A 382 3.61 -5.54 1.10
CA ASP A 382 2.67 -4.93 0.17
C ASP A 382 3.44 -3.97 -0.74
N ILE A 383 3.49 -4.29 -2.03
CA ILE A 383 4.27 -3.49 -2.97
C ILE A 383 3.56 -2.23 -3.43
N ARG A 384 2.32 -1.96 -3.02
CA ARG A 384 1.56 -0.78 -3.45
C ARG A 384 1.41 0.22 -2.33
N ILE A 385 0.80 -0.17 -1.20
CA ILE A 385 0.30 0.78 -0.21
C ILE A 385 1.10 0.76 1.09
N LEU A 386 1.21 -0.36 1.78
CA LEU A 386 1.79 -0.43 3.14
C LEU A 386 3.31 -0.61 3.19
N GLY A 387 3.95 -1.12 2.14
CA GLY A 387 5.38 -1.46 2.18
C GLY A 387 5.61 -2.75 2.96
N TRP A 388 6.63 -2.79 3.82
CA TRP A 388 6.95 -3.99 4.63
C TRP A 388 5.90 -4.23 5.72
N THR A 389 4.77 -4.85 5.36
CA THR A 389 3.62 -5.08 6.25
C THR A 389 3.99 -5.91 7.47
N THR A 390 4.93 -6.86 7.36
CA THR A 390 5.47 -7.57 8.53
C THR A 390 6.09 -6.61 9.55
N LEU A 391 6.84 -5.60 9.08
CA LEU A 391 7.47 -4.62 9.96
C LEU A 391 6.42 -3.73 10.62
N THR A 392 5.52 -3.17 9.82
CA THR A 392 4.60 -2.11 10.28
C THR A 392 3.34 -2.62 10.96
N HIS A 393 2.82 -3.77 10.55
CA HIS A 393 1.51 -4.27 10.98
C HIS A 393 1.55 -5.70 11.54
N GLY A 394 2.71 -6.35 11.56
CA GLY A 394 2.86 -7.65 12.22
C GLY A 394 2.46 -7.53 13.69
N ASN A 395 1.43 -8.28 14.09
CA ASN A 395 0.82 -8.26 15.42
C ASN A 395 0.38 -6.87 15.90
N ALA A 396 -0.16 -6.03 15.00
CA ALA A 396 -0.54 -4.64 15.32
C ALA A 396 -1.48 -4.51 16.55
N PHE A 397 -2.33 -5.52 16.79
CA PHE A 397 -3.32 -5.52 17.86
C PHE A 397 -2.88 -6.20 19.17
N ASP A 398 -1.64 -6.69 19.25
CA ASP A 398 -1.08 -7.18 20.51
C ASP A 398 -0.86 -5.98 21.46
N ARG A 399 -1.77 -5.79 22.40
CA ARG A 399 -1.73 -4.72 23.42
C ARG A 399 -1.08 -5.15 24.72
#